data_AF-A0A3P1TAB1-F1
#
_entry.id   AF-A0A3P1TAB1-F1
#
_cell.length_a   1.000
_cell.length_b   1.000
_cell.length_c   1.000
_cell.angle_alpha   90.00
_cell.angle_beta   90.00
_cell.angle_gamma   90.00
#
_symmetry.space_group_name_H-M   'P 1'
#
loop_
_entity.id
_entity.type
_entity.pdbx_description
1 polymer ?
#
loop_
_entity_poly.entity_id
_entity_poly.type
_entity_poly.pdbx_seq_one_letter_code
_entity_poly.pdbx_strand_id
1 'polypeptide(L)'
;MIHRFSRTALVLISALAVGAATLPAHADQDVPAPGTNTVETLIEDMTLENEIVLGKPNGSSPGRQYRGVNAMGNDPRGTNTPGYWRDALVDPDYGDDDLWTAISPWMFIEPTDDNEAVNTRVHIGQIRLNILRKSTNRWHTVQIHSLDGALYPVHLTGNQVEVPSLRRVGNAIEVLPPTKSKDGLYHGWGQLVGYPTWDIKAVHVKVDAKLVVGEESLPDDRDRAQYLIQVGADYYPNKEARVGDAKLQLFDPEDPTNKEAYYSYLPGVGLSRAKLVTNQWRTFNFVTLNEAKAEVAPNKGIDAAELRQNPPPLN
;
A
#
# COMPACT_ATOMS: atom_id res chain seq x y z
N MET A 1 -72.65 60.64 -1.31
CA MET A 1 -71.34 61.32 -1.16
C MET A 1 -70.29 60.43 -1.84
N ILE A 2 -70.17 60.55 -3.17
CA ILE A 2 -69.01 61.08 -3.91
C ILE A 2 -67.76 60.16 -3.85
N HIS A 3 -67.50 59.44 -4.96
CA HIS A 3 -66.25 59.36 -5.78
C HIS A 3 -64.86 59.49 -5.08
N ARG A 4 -63.74 58.85 -5.45
CA ARG A 4 -63.21 58.24 -6.70
C ARG A 4 -61.83 57.59 -6.39
N PHE A 5 -61.42 56.61 -7.22
CA PHE A 5 -60.07 56.14 -7.64
C PHE A 5 -58.79 56.53 -6.88
N SER A 6 -57.83 55.58 -6.77
CA SER A 6 -56.71 55.47 -7.76
C SER A 6 -55.57 54.52 -7.33
N ARG A 7 -55.05 53.80 -8.34
CA ARG A 7 -53.68 53.30 -8.57
C ARG A 7 -53.16 52.05 -7.85
N THR A 8 -53.24 50.96 -8.62
CA THR A 8 -52.23 49.90 -8.77
C THR A 8 -50.83 50.49 -8.95
N ALA A 9 -49.87 50.03 -8.14
CA ALA A 9 -48.44 50.14 -8.41
C ALA A 9 -47.85 48.73 -8.44
N LEU A 10 -47.41 48.34 -9.63
CA LEU A 10 -46.68 47.12 -9.93
C LEU A 10 -45.25 47.32 -9.40
N VAL A 11 -44.85 46.59 -8.35
CA VAL A 11 -43.45 46.58 -7.91
C VAL A 11 -42.73 45.47 -8.67
N LEU A 12 -41.88 45.88 -9.61
CA LEU A 12 -40.82 45.02 -10.17
C LEU A 12 -39.88 44.65 -9.02
N ILE A 13 -39.87 43.37 -8.64
CA ILE A 13 -38.76 42.80 -7.87
C ILE A 13 -37.74 42.33 -8.89
N SER A 14 -36.64 43.07 -9.02
CA SER A 14 -35.47 42.67 -9.77
C SER A 14 -34.97 41.33 -9.26
N ALA A 15 -34.97 40.31 -10.13
CA ALA A 15 -34.26 39.07 -9.90
C ALA A 15 -32.75 39.40 -9.86
N LEU A 16 -32.20 39.52 -8.66
CA LEU A 16 -30.77 39.36 -8.46
C LEU A 16 -30.45 37.93 -8.87
N ALA A 17 -29.72 37.78 -9.96
CA ALA A 17 -29.06 36.55 -10.32
C ALA A 17 -28.19 36.15 -9.12
N VAL A 18 -28.66 35.18 -8.36
CA VAL A 18 -27.82 34.43 -7.44
C VAL A 18 -26.82 33.75 -8.34
N GLY A 19 -25.62 34.34 -8.45
CA GLY A 19 -24.49 33.71 -9.11
C GLY A 19 -24.40 32.31 -8.54
N ALA A 20 -24.51 31.31 -9.41
CA ALA A 20 -24.18 29.95 -9.05
C ALA A 20 -22.75 30.01 -8.50
N ALA A 21 -22.60 29.90 -7.19
CA ALA A 21 -21.32 29.68 -6.58
C ALA A 21 -20.85 28.35 -7.17
N THR A 22 -19.98 28.43 -8.17
CA THR A 22 -19.23 27.28 -8.64
C THR A 22 -18.51 26.74 -7.42
N LEU A 23 -18.95 25.56 -6.95
CA LEU A 23 -18.17 24.78 -6.00
C LEU A 23 -16.74 24.72 -6.54
N PRO A 24 -15.71 24.98 -5.71
CA PRO A 24 -14.35 24.83 -6.19
C PRO A 24 -14.17 23.37 -6.63
N ALA A 25 -13.78 23.19 -7.88
CA ALA A 25 -13.37 21.91 -8.42
C ALA A 25 -12.08 21.46 -7.71
N HIS A 26 -12.23 20.83 -6.55
CA HIS A 26 -11.15 20.11 -5.86
C HIS A 26 -11.46 18.61 -5.83
N ALA A 27 -11.72 18.06 -7.02
CA ALA A 27 -11.69 16.63 -7.25
C ALA A 27 -10.69 16.40 -8.40
N ASP A 28 -9.74 15.48 -8.20
CA ASP A 28 -8.71 15.01 -9.17
C ASP A 28 -7.47 15.88 -9.44
N GLN A 29 -6.81 16.42 -8.41
CA GLN A 29 -5.42 16.94 -8.54
C GLN A 29 -4.35 16.02 -7.88
N ASP A 30 -4.76 14.88 -7.30
CA ASP A 30 -3.90 14.01 -6.48
C ASP A 30 -3.49 12.71 -7.18
N VAL A 31 -3.03 12.81 -8.42
CA VAL A 31 -2.43 11.68 -9.14
C VAL A 31 -1.21 12.17 -9.94
N PRO A 32 -0.21 11.30 -10.14
CA PRO A 32 0.92 11.60 -11.03
C PRO A 32 0.45 12.06 -12.40
N ALA A 33 1.28 12.88 -13.07
CA ALA A 33 0.98 13.32 -14.43
C ALA A 33 0.75 12.10 -15.36
N PRO A 34 -0.22 12.16 -16.30
CA PRO A 34 -0.46 11.06 -17.22
C PRO A 34 0.83 10.61 -17.93
N GLY A 35 1.08 9.30 -17.94
CA GLY A 35 2.24 8.70 -18.62
C GLY A 35 3.48 8.50 -17.76
N THR A 36 3.48 8.86 -16.47
CA THR A 36 4.61 8.57 -15.56
C THR A 36 4.60 7.14 -15.01
N ASN A 37 3.43 6.49 -14.95
CA ASN A 37 3.30 5.08 -14.61
C ASN A 37 3.08 4.27 -15.89
N THR A 38 4.04 3.41 -16.23
CA THR A 38 4.04 2.58 -17.46
C THR A 38 4.24 1.12 -17.09
N VAL A 39 3.99 0.21 -18.04
CA VAL A 39 4.30 -1.21 -17.82
C VAL A 39 5.76 -1.44 -17.45
N GLU A 40 6.66 -0.63 -18.01
CA GLU A 40 8.08 -0.80 -17.75
C GLU A 40 8.41 -0.37 -16.32
N THR A 41 7.73 0.67 -15.80
CA THR A 41 7.87 1.02 -14.38
C THR A 41 7.40 -0.10 -13.45
N LEU A 42 6.36 -0.87 -13.81
CA LEU A 42 5.93 -2.05 -13.03
C LEU A 42 6.99 -3.16 -13.04
N ILE A 43 7.58 -3.41 -14.21
CA ILE A 43 8.66 -4.42 -14.36
C ILE A 43 9.90 -3.97 -13.58
N GLU A 44 10.29 -2.70 -13.70
CA GLU A 44 11.43 -2.12 -12.98
C GLU A 44 11.21 -2.17 -11.47
N ASP A 45 10.01 -1.89 -10.98
CA ASP A 45 9.64 -1.97 -9.56
C ASP A 45 9.79 -3.38 -8.98
N MET A 46 9.77 -4.41 -9.83
CA MET A 46 9.97 -5.80 -9.44
C MET A 46 11.39 -6.34 -9.72
N THR A 47 12.12 -5.75 -10.66
CA THR A 47 13.38 -6.34 -11.18
C THR A 47 14.64 -5.54 -10.87
N LEU A 48 14.53 -4.22 -10.66
CA LEU A 48 15.64 -3.40 -10.21
C LEU A 48 15.85 -3.54 -8.70
N GLU A 49 17.09 -3.32 -8.27
CA GLU A 49 17.42 -3.26 -6.85
C GLU A 49 16.76 -2.05 -6.16
N ASN A 50 16.73 -2.12 -4.83
CA ASN A 50 16.28 -1.02 -3.99
C ASN A 50 17.11 0.24 -4.27
N GLU A 51 16.47 1.42 -4.30
CA GLU A 51 17.18 2.70 -4.48
C GLU A 51 18.16 2.98 -3.35
N ILE A 52 17.82 2.51 -2.14
CA ILE A 52 18.72 2.43 -0.98
C ILE A 52 18.45 1.09 -0.30
N VAL A 53 19.51 0.36 0.06
CA VAL A 53 19.38 -0.90 0.81
C VAL A 53 18.89 -0.60 2.22
N LEU A 54 17.78 -1.22 2.61
CA LEU A 54 17.20 -1.07 3.93
C LEU A 54 17.76 -2.14 4.87
N GLY A 55 18.11 -1.74 6.10
CA GLY A 55 18.65 -2.61 7.14
C GLY A 55 20.12 -3.03 6.95
N LYS A 56 20.62 -3.85 7.88
CA LYS A 56 21.99 -4.40 7.81
C LYS A 56 22.10 -5.45 6.71
N PRO A 57 23.23 -5.58 5.98
CA PRO A 57 23.48 -6.71 5.09
C PRO A 57 23.22 -8.04 5.81
N ASN A 58 22.45 -8.96 5.21
CA ASN A 58 22.06 -10.27 5.76
C ASN A 58 21.01 -10.28 6.90
N GLY A 59 20.12 -9.29 6.97
CA GLY A 59 18.94 -9.30 7.83
C GLY A 59 17.82 -10.22 7.30
N SER A 60 16.91 -10.62 8.19
CA SER A 60 15.90 -11.67 8.01
C SER A 60 14.71 -11.32 7.10
N SER A 61 14.69 -10.15 6.44
CA SER A 61 13.59 -9.74 5.55
C SER A 61 14.10 -9.57 4.11
N PRO A 62 13.96 -10.59 3.23
CA PRO A 62 14.54 -10.58 1.89
C PRO A 62 14.15 -9.35 1.06
N GLY A 63 12.90 -8.87 1.16
CA GLY A 63 12.45 -7.70 0.41
C GLY A 63 13.10 -6.36 0.81
N ARG A 64 13.80 -6.27 1.95
CA ARG A 64 14.55 -5.07 2.35
C ARG A 64 15.94 -4.99 1.73
N GLN A 65 16.48 -6.14 1.35
CA GLN A 65 17.87 -6.29 0.95
C GLN A 65 18.06 -6.35 -0.57
N TYR A 66 16.99 -6.65 -1.30
CA TYR A 66 17.03 -6.99 -2.72
C TYR A 66 15.87 -6.33 -3.47
N ARG A 67 15.90 -6.44 -4.80
CA ARG A 67 14.77 -6.22 -5.71
C ARG A 67 13.44 -6.84 -5.24
N GLY A 68 12.35 -6.49 -5.94
CA GLY A 68 11.01 -7.02 -5.67
C GLY A 68 10.94 -8.55 -5.58
N VAL A 69 10.05 -9.02 -4.71
CA VAL A 69 9.94 -10.42 -4.28
C VAL A 69 8.50 -10.91 -4.43
N ASN A 70 8.34 -12.09 -5.02
CA ASN A 70 7.14 -12.92 -4.86
C ASN A 70 7.38 -13.87 -3.69
N ALA A 71 6.58 -13.75 -2.63
CA ALA A 71 6.59 -14.70 -1.53
C ALA A 71 5.68 -15.89 -1.88
N MET A 72 4.37 -15.73 -1.72
CA MET A 72 3.38 -16.71 -2.22
C MET A 72 3.08 -16.54 -3.72
N GLY A 73 3.27 -15.34 -4.29
CA GLY A 73 2.91 -15.07 -5.69
C GLY A 73 1.41 -15.34 -5.96
N ASN A 74 1.12 -16.05 -7.04
CA ASN A 74 -0.25 -16.32 -7.50
C ASN A 74 -0.90 -17.59 -6.91
N ASP A 75 -0.27 -18.21 -5.90
CA ASP A 75 -0.80 -19.43 -5.27
C ASP A 75 -1.05 -19.20 -3.76
N PRO A 76 -2.32 -18.92 -3.41
CA PRO A 76 -2.75 -18.50 -2.08
C PRO A 76 -3.04 -19.73 -1.20
N ARG A 77 -2.03 -20.58 -0.98
CA ARG A 77 -2.12 -21.77 -0.13
C ARG A 77 -1.03 -21.78 0.92
N GLY A 78 -1.32 -22.35 2.08
CA GLY A 78 -0.35 -22.55 3.17
C GLY A 78 0.89 -23.33 2.73
N THR A 79 0.70 -24.37 1.90
CA THR A 79 1.77 -25.16 1.27
C THR A 79 2.73 -24.33 0.42
N ASN A 80 2.28 -23.17 -0.06
CA ASN A 80 3.05 -22.25 -0.90
C ASN A 80 3.57 -21.02 -0.13
N THR A 81 3.59 -21.09 1.20
CA THR A 81 4.29 -20.09 2.02
C THR A 81 5.80 -20.38 2.09
N PRO A 82 6.64 -19.35 2.33
CA PRO A 82 8.07 -19.55 2.57
C PRO A 82 8.31 -20.53 3.72
N GLY A 83 9.34 -21.37 3.59
CA GLY A 83 9.64 -22.41 4.60
C GLY A 83 9.88 -21.83 5.99
N TYR A 84 10.59 -20.70 6.10
CA TYR A 84 10.84 -20.03 7.38
C TYR A 84 9.55 -19.61 8.11
N TRP A 85 8.48 -19.31 7.37
CA TRP A 85 7.19 -18.93 7.95
C TRP A 85 6.39 -20.17 8.32
N ARG A 86 6.27 -21.12 7.39
CA ARG A 86 5.51 -22.36 7.59
C ARG A 86 6.06 -23.18 8.75
N ASP A 87 7.38 -23.29 8.85
CA ASP A 87 8.05 -24.10 9.88
C ASP A 87 7.96 -23.43 11.27
N ALA A 88 7.62 -22.14 11.33
CA ALA A 88 7.45 -21.38 12.56
C ALA A 88 5.99 -21.36 13.06
N LEU A 89 5.00 -21.81 12.26
CA LEU A 89 3.60 -21.85 12.68
C LEU A 89 3.40 -22.67 13.95
N VAL A 90 2.72 -22.08 14.93
CA VAL A 90 2.31 -22.76 16.16
C VAL A 90 1.19 -23.75 15.86
N ASP A 91 0.23 -23.33 15.03
CA ASP A 91 -0.86 -24.16 14.53
C ASP A 91 -0.65 -24.44 13.03
N PRO A 92 -0.46 -25.70 12.62
CA PRO A 92 -0.19 -26.03 11.23
C PRO A 92 -1.40 -25.89 10.30
N ASP A 93 -2.61 -25.65 10.82
CA ASP A 93 -3.84 -25.58 10.02
C ASP A 93 -3.73 -24.60 8.84
N TYR A 94 -3.09 -23.44 9.02
CA TYR A 94 -2.91 -22.48 7.91
C TYR A 94 -1.68 -22.75 7.04
N GLY A 95 -0.91 -23.79 7.34
CA GLY A 95 0.22 -24.27 6.55
C GLY A 95 -0.15 -25.34 5.51
N ASP A 96 -1.42 -25.74 5.41
CA ASP A 96 -1.89 -26.81 4.54
C ASP A 96 -2.24 -26.36 3.10
N ASP A 97 -2.86 -27.26 2.32
CA ASP A 97 -3.16 -27.04 0.90
C ASP A 97 -4.50 -26.30 0.67
N ASP A 98 -5.19 -25.91 1.73
CA ASP A 98 -6.44 -25.18 1.61
C ASP A 98 -6.19 -23.79 1.03
N LEU A 99 -7.11 -23.39 0.15
CA LEU A 99 -7.07 -22.07 -0.48
C LEU A 99 -7.45 -21.00 0.53
N TRP A 100 -6.57 -20.04 0.70
CA TRP A 100 -6.83 -18.81 1.44
C TRP A 100 -7.74 -17.91 0.61
N THR A 101 -8.83 -17.43 1.19
CA THR A 101 -9.97 -16.84 0.45
C THR A 101 -10.12 -15.34 0.59
N ALA A 102 -9.12 -14.65 1.12
CA ALA A 102 -9.13 -13.20 1.24
C ALA A 102 -7.75 -12.59 0.91
N ILE A 103 -7.76 -11.30 0.62
CA ILE A 103 -6.56 -10.53 0.25
C ILE A 103 -6.65 -9.11 0.79
N SER A 104 -5.53 -8.53 1.19
CA SER A 104 -5.42 -7.13 1.59
C SER A 104 -4.17 -6.50 0.99
N PRO A 105 -4.26 -5.33 0.32
CA PRO A 105 -3.09 -4.60 -0.13
C PRO A 105 -2.48 -3.78 1.02
N TRP A 106 -1.17 -3.61 1.00
CA TRP A 106 -0.45 -2.86 2.04
C TRP A 106 0.77 -2.14 1.49
N MET A 107 1.36 -1.27 2.33
CA MET A 107 2.58 -0.52 2.03
C MET A 107 3.41 -0.22 3.30
N PHE A 108 4.72 0.04 3.15
CA PHE A 108 5.61 0.55 4.21
C PHE A 108 6.23 1.90 3.83
N ILE A 109 6.45 2.78 4.82
CA ILE A 109 7.37 3.92 4.71
C ILE A 109 8.49 3.71 5.71
N GLU A 110 9.70 3.56 5.22
CA GLU A 110 10.88 3.39 6.05
C GLU A 110 11.84 4.58 5.87
N PRO A 111 12.20 5.30 6.93
CA PRO A 111 13.29 6.26 6.88
C PRO A 111 14.63 5.54 6.79
N THR A 112 15.58 6.12 6.06
CA THR A 112 16.98 5.70 6.16
C THR A 112 17.61 6.22 7.46
N ASP A 113 18.79 5.70 7.80
CA ASP A 113 19.60 6.27 8.88
C ASP A 113 20.14 7.67 8.57
N ASP A 114 20.21 8.03 7.29
CA ASP A 114 20.65 9.34 6.81
C ASP A 114 19.51 10.37 6.70
N ASN A 115 18.24 9.98 6.92
CA ASN A 115 17.13 10.92 6.96
C ASN A 115 17.30 11.94 8.09
N GLU A 116 17.27 13.23 7.79
CA GLU A 116 17.35 14.29 8.80
C GLU A 116 16.12 15.21 8.83
N ALA A 117 15.12 14.93 8.01
CA ALA A 117 13.87 15.67 7.99
C ALA A 117 13.03 15.36 9.25
N VAL A 118 12.52 16.44 9.85
CA VAL A 118 11.64 16.44 11.02
C VAL A 118 10.31 17.14 10.75
N ASN A 119 10.25 17.98 9.70
CA ASN A 119 9.08 18.71 9.24
C ASN A 119 8.65 18.29 7.83
N THR A 120 8.98 17.07 7.40
CA THR A 120 8.54 16.53 6.11
C THR A 120 7.53 15.43 6.32
N ARG A 121 6.36 15.58 5.69
CA ARG A 121 5.34 14.54 5.61
C ARG A 121 5.39 13.84 4.26
N VAL A 122 4.90 12.60 4.24
CA VAL A 122 4.60 11.88 3.00
C VAL A 122 3.10 12.00 2.74
N HIS A 123 2.74 12.65 1.63
CA HIS A 123 1.38 12.71 1.12
C HIS A 123 1.15 11.50 0.22
N ILE A 124 0.08 10.75 0.47
CA ILE A 124 -0.17 9.42 -0.10
C ILE A 124 -1.61 9.34 -0.57
N GLY A 125 -1.78 8.99 -1.85
CA GLY A 125 -3.08 8.74 -2.44
C GLY A 125 -3.74 7.44 -1.96
N GLN A 126 -4.83 7.05 -2.61
CA GLN A 126 -5.51 5.79 -2.31
C GLN A 126 -4.70 4.60 -2.79
N ILE A 127 -4.66 3.54 -1.98
CA ILE A 127 -4.12 2.25 -2.40
C ILE A 127 -5.10 1.55 -3.33
N ARG A 128 -4.60 0.97 -4.42
CA ARG A 128 -5.43 0.26 -5.40
C ARG A 128 -4.95 -1.19 -5.51
N LEU A 129 -5.89 -2.12 -5.41
CA LEU A 129 -5.65 -3.55 -5.66
C LEU A 129 -6.35 -3.95 -6.97
N ASN A 130 -5.57 -4.47 -7.90
CA ASN A 130 -6.04 -5.03 -9.15
C ASN A 130 -5.65 -6.50 -9.23
N ILE A 131 -6.55 -7.33 -9.74
CA ILE A 131 -6.30 -8.75 -9.96
C ILE A 131 -6.57 -9.10 -11.42
N LEU A 132 -5.59 -9.70 -12.08
CA LEU A 132 -5.80 -10.34 -13.37
C LEU A 132 -6.46 -11.71 -13.12
N ARG A 133 -7.65 -11.92 -13.68
CA ARG A 133 -8.37 -13.19 -13.51
C ARG A 133 -7.92 -14.25 -14.51
N LYS A 134 -7.72 -15.49 -14.06
CA LYS A 134 -7.42 -16.64 -14.93
C LYS A 134 -8.57 -16.90 -15.91
N SER A 135 -9.79 -16.89 -15.39
CA SER A 135 -11.03 -17.23 -16.10
C SER A 135 -11.34 -16.30 -17.27
N THR A 136 -11.03 -15.02 -17.14
CA THR A 136 -11.37 -14.01 -18.16
C THR A 136 -10.16 -13.39 -18.82
N ASN A 137 -8.95 -13.59 -18.30
CA ASN A 137 -7.74 -12.89 -18.72
C ASN A 137 -7.90 -11.36 -18.73
N ARG A 138 -8.69 -10.82 -17.79
CA ARG A 138 -8.96 -9.37 -17.64
C ARG A 138 -8.63 -8.91 -16.24
N TRP A 139 -8.06 -7.72 -16.14
CA TRP A 139 -7.85 -7.04 -14.88
C TRP A 139 -9.16 -6.58 -14.27
N HIS A 140 -9.31 -6.80 -12.97
CA HIS A 140 -10.41 -6.34 -12.17
C HIS A 140 -9.88 -5.53 -10.99
N THR A 141 -10.32 -4.28 -10.87
CA THR A 141 -10.02 -3.45 -9.70
C THR A 141 -10.90 -3.91 -8.55
N VAL A 142 -10.27 -4.52 -7.55
CA VAL A 142 -10.93 -5.09 -6.38
C VAL A 142 -11.26 -4.00 -5.36
N GLN A 143 -10.35 -3.05 -5.16
CA GLN A 143 -10.57 -1.90 -4.30
C GLN A 143 -9.72 -0.70 -4.70
N ILE A 144 -10.26 0.48 -4.39
CA ILE A 144 -9.56 1.76 -4.28
C ILE A 144 -9.92 2.27 -2.89
N HIS A 145 -8.93 2.40 -2.01
CA HIS A 145 -9.20 2.65 -0.60
C HIS A 145 -8.20 3.66 -0.01
N SER A 146 -8.69 4.54 0.87
CA SER A 146 -7.81 5.42 1.64
C SER A 146 -7.05 4.59 2.66
N LEU A 147 -5.74 4.81 2.81
CA LEU A 147 -4.96 4.00 3.75
C LEU A 147 -5.38 4.25 5.19
N ASP A 148 -5.49 3.18 5.97
CA ASP A 148 -5.27 3.21 7.41
C ASP A 148 -3.82 2.79 7.69
N GLY A 149 -3.37 2.88 8.94
CA GLY A 149 -2.02 2.45 9.28
C GLY A 149 -1.61 2.68 10.72
N ALA A 150 -0.45 2.14 11.09
CA ALA A 150 0.18 2.33 12.39
C ALA A 150 1.70 2.34 12.30
N LEU A 151 2.37 2.79 13.37
CA LEU A 151 3.82 2.67 13.49
C LEU A 151 4.22 1.31 14.06
N TYR A 152 5.19 0.68 13.42
CA TYR A 152 5.74 -0.62 13.79
C TYR A 152 7.25 -0.54 13.96
N PRO A 153 7.86 -1.44 14.75
CA PRO A 153 9.30 -1.60 14.72
C PRO A 153 9.76 -2.00 13.31
N VAL A 154 11.02 -1.72 12.97
CA VAL A 154 11.60 -2.02 11.65
C VAL A 154 11.41 -3.48 11.25
N HIS A 155 11.56 -4.41 12.19
CA HIS A 155 11.44 -5.84 11.91
C HIS A 155 9.97 -6.28 11.68
N LEU A 156 8.99 -5.37 11.76
CA LEU A 156 7.55 -5.59 11.56
C LEU A 156 6.93 -6.59 12.53
N THR A 157 7.69 -7.04 13.52
CA THR A 157 7.21 -8.01 14.50
C THR A 157 6.61 -7.29 15.71
N GLY A 158 5.64 -7.95 16.34
CA GLY A 158 5.04 -7.51 17.58
C GLY A 158 3.91 -6.50 17.43
N ASN A 159 3.59 -5.83 18.53
CA ASN A 159 2.48 -4.89 18.61
C ASN A 159 2.84 -3.53 17.99
N GLN A 160 1.80 -2.76 17.66
CA GLN A 160 1.94 -1.36 17.26
C GLN A 160 2.72 -0.59 18.34
N VAL A 161 3.68 0.23 17.91
CA VAL A 161 4.54 1.00 18.83
C VAL A 161 3.89 2.31 19.20
N GLU A 162 3.24 2.96 18.24
CA GLU A 162 2.63 4.28 18.43
C GLU A 162 1.55 4.57 17.37
N VAL A 163 0.62 5.47 17.72
CA VAL A 163 -0.36 6.03 16.77
C VAL A 163 0.36 7.05 15.86
N PRO A 164 0.37 6.84 14.53
CA PRO A 164 1.06 7.73 13.61
C PRO A 164 0.41 9.11 13.58
N SER A 165 1.23 10.14 13.40
CA SER A 165 0.76 11.50 13.15
C SER A 165 0.19 11.61 11.73
N LEU A 166 -1.10 11.33 11.60
CA LEU A 166 -1.86 11.30 10.33
C LEU A 166 -2.73 12.54 10.16
N ARG A 167 -2.80 13.06 8.93
CA ARG A 167 -3.80 14.03 8.48
C ARG A 167 -4.57 13.43 7.30
N ARG A 168 -5.89 13.61 7.28
CA ARG A 168 -6.73 13.27 6.12
C ARG A 168 -6.80 14.46 5.18
N VAL A 169 -6.53 14.23 3.90
CA VAL A 169 -6.61 15.26 2.85
C VAL A 169 -7.49 14.71 1.73
N GLY A 170 -8.78 15.02 1.77
CA GLY A 170 -9.76 14.37 0.89
C GLY A 170 -9.74 12.84 1.07
N ASN A 171 -9.48 12.11 -0.01
CA ASN A 171 -9.33 10.65 0.01
C ASN A 171 -7.88 10.18 0.24
N ALA A 172 -6.93 11.10 0.37
CA ALA A 172 -5.52 10.85 0.63
C ALA A 172 -5.21 10.98 2.14
N ILE A 173 -3.99 10.58 2.49
CA ILE A 173 -3.42 10.81 3.82
C ILE A 173 -2.10 11.55 3.72
N GLU A 174 -1.77 12.32 4.75
CA GLU A 174 -0.40 12.75 5.01
C GLU A 174 0.06 12.14 6.31
N VAL A 175 1.20 11.46 6.28
CA VAL A 175 1.82 10.88 7.47
C VAL A 175 3.14 11.58 7.73
N LEU A 176 3.45 11.82 9.00
CA LEU A 176 4.81 12.13 9.43
C LEU A 176 5.47 10.79 9.81
N PRO A 177 6.38 10.24 8.97
CA PRO A 177 7.05 8.99 9.29
C PRO A 177 8.05 9.19 10.44
N PRO A 178 8.53 8.10 11.06
CA PRO A 178 9.67 8.18 11.97
C PRO A 178 10.88 8.85 11.32
N THR A 179 11.71 9.54 12.10
CA THR A 179 12.88 10.25 11.56
C THR A 179 14.03 9.32 11.24
N LYS A 180 14.26 8.26 12.03
CA LYS A 180 15.36 7.31 11.82
C LYS A 180 14.84 5.90 11.74
N SER A 181 15.56 5.02 11.03
CA SER A 181 15.17 3.61 10.88
C SER A 181 14.95 2.96 12.23
N LYS A 182 15.86 3.16 13.20
CA LYS A 182 15.76 2.62 14.57
C LYS A 182 14.46 2.96 15.31
N ASP A 183 13.75 4.02 14.90
CA ASP A 183 12.51 4.48 15.51
C ASP A 183 11.28 3.78 14.89
N GLY A 184 11.49 2.94 13.88
CA GLY A 184 10.47 2.12 13.24
C GLY A 184 10.12 2.59 11.83
N LEU A 185 8.94 2.18 11.39
CA LEU A 185 8.38 2.48 10.08
C LEU A 185 6.88 2.74 10.20
N TYR A 186 6.29 3.34 9.17
CA TYR A 186 4.84 3.39 9.00
C TYR A 186 4.38 2.22 8.14
N HIS A 187 3.44 1.42 8.64
CA HIS A 187 2.76 0.38 7.88
C HIS A 187 1.33 0.82 7.59
N GLY A 188 0.99 0.96 6.31
CA GLY A 188 -0.35 1.30 5.85
C GLY A 188 -1.03 0.15 5.12
N TRP A 189 -2.35 0.03 5.25
CA TRP A 189 -3.12 -1.03 4.62
C TRP A 189 -4.46 -0.55 4.05
N GLY A 190 -4.95 -1.29 3.04
CA GLY A 190 -6.31 -1.19 2.53
C GLY A 190 -7.27 -2.10 3.28
N GLN A 191 -8.44 -2.36 2.69
CA GLN A 191 -9.42 -3.26 3.29
C GLN A 191 -9.04 -4.72 3.08
N LEU A 192 -9.28 -5.55 4.10
CA LEU A 192 -9.32 -7.00 3.92
C LEU A 192 -10.61 -7.37 3.18
N VAL A 193 -10.47 -7.98 2.00
CA VAL A 193 -11.61 -8.36 1.16
C VAL A 193 -11.62 -9.86 0.90
N GLY A 194 -12.81 -10.47 1.01
CA GLY A 194 -13.01 -11.83 0.51
C GLY A 194 -12.94 -11.84 -1.01
N TYR A 195 -12.21 -12.81 -1.58
CA TYR A 195 -11.97 -12.87 -3.03
C TYR A 195 -11.88 -14.33 -3.51
N PRO A 196 -12.35 -14.69 -4.72
CA PRO A 196 -12.14 -16.01 -5.32
C PRO A 196 -10.67 -16.19 -5.73
N THR A 197 -9.81 -16.46 -4.77
CA THR A 197 -8.36 -16.48 -4.93
C THR A 197 -7.85 -17.59 -5.86
N TRP A 198 -8.62 -18.66 -6.05
CA TRP A 198 -8.36 -19.69 -7.08
C TRP A 198 -8.25 -19.10 -8.50
N ASP A 199 -8.95 -17.98 -8.76
CA ASP A 199 -9.01 -17.32 -10.06
C ASP A 199 -7.92 -16.26 -10.26
N ILE A 200 -6.95 -16.14 -9.35
CA ILE A 200 -5.87 -15.15 -9.47
C ILE A 200 -4.83 -15.62 -10.48
N LYS A 201 -4.63 -14.84 -11.56
CA LYS A 201 -3.54 -15.00 -12.51
C LYS A 201 -2.39 -14.04 -12.25
N ALA A 202 -2.67 -12.83 -11.74
CA ALA A 202 -1.68 -11.89 -11.26
C ALA A 202 -2.30 -10.94 -10.22
N VAL A 203 -1.49 -10.48 -9.28
CA VAL A 203 -1.85 -9.42 -8.33
C VAL A 203 -1.06 -8.17 -8.69
N HIS A 204 -1.73 -7.00 -8.69
CA HIS A 204 -1.10 -5.69 -8.84
C HIS A 204 -1.59 -4.75 -7.74
N VAL A 205 -0.67 -4.15 -7.00
CA VAL A 205 -0.94 -3.11 -6.01
C VAL A 205 -0.22 -1.84 -6.41
N LYS A 206 -0.89 -0.70 -6.31
CA LYS A 206 -0.25 0.61 -6.49
C LYS A 206 -0.67 1.62 -5.44
N VAL A 207 0.25 2.53 -5.14
CA VAL A 207 -0.02 3.77 -4.43
C VAL A 207 0.79 4.90 -5.07
N ASP A 208 0.27 6.12 -5.00
CA ASP A 208 0.97 7.32 -5.44
C ASP A 208 1.38 8.13 -4.19
N ALA A 209 2.60 8.67 -4.17
CA ALA A 209 3.05 9.50 -3.06
C ALA A 209 4.04 10.60 -3.46
N LYS A 210 4.14 11.64 -2.61
CA LYS A 210 5.12 12.73 -2.70
C LYS A 210 5.47 13.27 -1.31
N LEU A 211 6.57 14.00 -1.20
CA LEU A 211 6.94 14.76 -0.02
C LEU A 211 6.21 16.10 0.03
N VAL A 212 5.70 16.47 1.20
CA VAL A 212 5.07 17.77 1.48
C VAL A 212 5.61 18.37 2.77
N VAL A 213 5.56 19.69 2.88
CA VAL A 213 5.94 20.39 4.12
C VAL A 213 4.92 20.03 5.20
N GLY A 214 5.40 19.68 6.38
CA GLY A 214 4.59 19.29 7.52
C GLY A 214 3.81 20.46 8.09
N GLU A 215 4.50 21.39 8.73
CA GLU A 215 3.97 22.62 9.28
C GLU A 215 4.54 23.81 8.51
N GLU A 216 3.66 24.66 7.94
CA GLU A 216 4.08 25.83 7.16
C GLU A 216 4.84 26.87 8.00
N SER A 217 4.67 26.84 9.33
CA SER A 217 5.39 27.73 10.26
C SER A 217 6.82 27.27 10.58
N LEU A 218 7.20 26.06 10.17
CA LEU A 218 8.53 25.48 10.39
C LEU A 218 9.32 25.48 9.06
N PRO A 219 10.67 25.43 9.10
CA PRO A 219 11.47 25.35 7.88
C PRO A 219 11.08 24.17 6.98
N ASP A 220 11.10 24.39 5.67
CA ASP A 220 11.02 23.30 4.68
C ASP A 220 12.34 22.52 4.71
N ASP A 221 12.26 21.23 5.04
CA ASP A 221 13.39 20.32 5.17
C ASP A 221 13.29 19.09 4.25
N ARG A 222 12.48 19.18 3.19
CA ARG A 222 12.24 18.06 2.26
C ARG A 222 13.48 17.61 1.50
N ASP A 223 14.46 18.49 1.33
CA ASP A 223 15.76 18.16 0.73
C ASP A 223 16.62 17.26 1.64
N ARG A 224 16.27 17.16 2.92
CA ARG A 224 16.90 16.30 3.93
C ARG A 224 16.12 15.01 4.18
N ALA A 225 15.01 14.81 3.47
CA ALA A 225 14.15 13.66 3.64
C ALA A 225 14.65 12.45 2.83
N GLN A 226 14.72 11.29 3.48
CA GLN A 226 14.99 10.01 2.86
C GLN A 226 14.01 8.96 3.37
N TYR A 227 12.84 8.93 2.75
CA TYR A 227 11.79 7.94 3.01
C TYR A 227 11.66 7.00 1.83
N LEU A 228 11.68 5.70 2.08
CA LEU A 228 11.45 4.67 1.07
C LEU A 228 10.07 4.05 1.21
N ILE A 229 9.40 3.83 0.09
CA ILE A 229 8.14 3.10 0.03
C ILE A 229 8.33 1.74 -0.64
N GLN A 230 7.74 0.73 -0.01
CA GLN A 230 7.45 -0.57 -0.59
C GLN A 230 5.94 -0.80 -0.56
N VAL A 231 5.42 -1.48 -1.57
CA VAL A 231 4.02 -1.90 -1.66
C VAL A 231 3.93 -3.40 -1.83
N GLY A 232 2.84 -3.99 -1.36
CA GLY A 232 2.62 -5.42 -1.43
C GLY A 232 1.17 -5.78 -1.14
N ALA A 233 0.92 -7.06 -0.96
CA ALA A 233 -0.35 -7.58 -0.49
C ALA A 233 -0.12 -8.82 0.35
N ASP A 234 -1.11 -9.18 1.17
CA ASP A 234 -1.18 -10.44 1.89
C ASP A 234 -2.42 -11.21 1.48
N TYR A 235 -2.28 -12.52 1.33
CA TYR A 235 -3.44 -13.41 1.39
C TYR A 235 -3.81 -13.64 2.86
N TYR A 236 -5.09 -13.87 3.10
CA TYR A 236 -5.63 -14.28 4.39
C TYR A 236 -6.46 -15.56 4.22
N PRO A 237 -6.43 -16.51 5.18
CA PRO A 237 -7.23 -17.73 5.10
C PRO A 237 -8.72 -17.46 4.80
N ASN A 238 -9.27 -16.41 5.40
CA ASN A 238 -10.61 -15.88 5.14
C ASN A 238 -10.69 -14.40 5.53
N LYS A 239 -11.84 -13.75 5.31
CA LYS A 239 -12.02 -12.31 5.57
C LYS A 239 -12.21 -11.98 7.06
N GLU A 240 -12.48 -12.99 7.87
CA GLU A 240 -12.65 -12.89 9.32
C GLU A 240 -11.31 -13.00 10.05
N ALA A 241 -10.29 -13.60 9.42
CA ALA A 241 -8.97 -13.75 9.99
C ALA A 241 -8.33 -12.40 10.31
N ARG A 242 -7.59 -12.36 11.43
CA ARG A 242 -6.81 -11.21 11.88
C ARG A 242 -5.38 -11.67 12.15
N VAL A 243 -4.41 -10.78 11.92
CA VAL A 243 -2.99 -11.09 12.14
C VAL A 243 -2.75 -11.64 13.55
N GLY A 244 -3.41 -11.11 14.58
CA GLY A 244 -3.27 -11.57 15.97
C GLY A 244 -4.06 -12.84 16.34
N ASP A 245 -4.72 -13.52 15.40
CA ASP A 245 -5.44 -14.75 15.70
C ASP A 245 -4.48 -15.86 16.15
N ALA A 246 -4.90 -16.67 17.14
CA ALA A 246 -4.07 -17.74 17.70
C ALA A 246 -3.52 -18.72 16.63
N LYS A 247 -4.29 -18.96 15.56
CA LYS A 247 -3.90 -19.83 14.45
C LYS A 247 -2.82 -19.24 13.52
N LEU A 248 -2.57 -17.93 13.59
CA LEU A 248 -1.52 -17.24 12.84
C LEU A 248 -0.31 -16.90 13.72
N GLN A 249 -0.29 -17.43 14.95
CA GLN A 249 0.88 -17.29 15.82
C GLN A 249 2.03 -18.14 15.28
N LEU A 250 3.20 -17.54 15.34
CA LEU A 250 4.49 -18.08 14.97
C LEU A 250 5.37 -18.15 16.22
N PHE A 251 6.19 -19.17 16.36
CA PHE A 251 7.30 -19.15 17.32
C PHE A 251 8.29 -18.04 16.98
N ASP A 252 8.99 -17.53 17.99
CA ASP A 252 10.05 -16.54 17.80
C ASP A 252 11.07 -17.02 16.76
N PRO A 253 11.20 -16.34 15.60
CA PRO A 253 12.22 -16.71 14.63
C PRO A 253 13.64 -16.39 15.12
N GLU A 254 13.81 -15.49 16.09
CA GLU A 254 15.09 -15.14 16.71
C GLU A 254 15.47 -16.07 17.88
N ASP A 255 14.47 -16.69 18.51
CA ASP A 255 14.64 -17.75 19.52
C ASP A 255 13.66 -18.92 19.29
N PRO A 256 13.93 -19.79 18.28
CA PRO A 256 13.05 -20.91 17.96
C PRO A 256 13.00 -21.98 19.06
N THR A 257 13.83 -21.86 20.11
CA THR A 257 13.81 -22.77 21.26
C THR A 257 12.82 -22.31 22.34
N ASN A 258 12.48 -21.04 22.36
CA ASN A 258 11.51 -20.47 23.29
C ASN A 258 10.09 -20.59 22.73
N LYS A 259 9.43 -21.68 23.12
CA LYS A 259 8.04 -21.98 22.70
C LYS A 259 6.98 -21.10 23.38
N GLU A 260 7.37 -20.15 24.21
CA GLU A 260 6.46 -19.21 24.90
C GLU A 260 6.45 -17.82 24.26
N ALA A 261 7.44 -17.52 23.40
CA ALA A 261 7.51 -16.27 22.65
C ALA A 261 6.80 -16.44 21.29
N TYR A 262 5.78 -15.63 21.06
CA TYR A 262 4.94 -15.69 19.86
C TYR A 262 4.95 -14.37 19.09
N TYR A 263 4.89 -14.48 17.76
CA TYR A 263 4.75 -13.38 16.82
C TYR A 263 3.63 -13.68 15.85
N SER A 264 3.18 -12.68 15.09
CA SER A 264 2.21 -12.93 14.03
C SER A 264 2.41 -11.94 12.89
N TYR A 265 2.57 -12.49 11.70
CA TYR A 265 2.57 -11.76 10.42
C TYR A 265 2.17 -12.74 9.33
N LEU A 266 1.72 -12.22 8.19
CA LEU A 266 1.42 -13.04 7.01
C LEU A 266 2.63 -13.06 6.07
N PRO A 267 2.85 -14.18 5.35
CA PRO A 267 4.04 -14.34 4.51
C PRO A 267 4.01 -13.49 3.23
N GLY A 268 2.90 -12.81 2.94
CA GLY A 268 2.72 -11.96 1.78
C GLY A 268 2.47 -12.70 0.47
N VAL A 269 1.68 -12.06 -0.40
CA VAL A 269 1.72 -12.30 -1.84
C VAL A 269 3.14 -12.02 -2.34
N GLY A 270 3.71 -10.91 -1.87
CA GLY A 270 5.02 -10.39 -2.22
C GLY A 270 5.09 -8.89 -1.97
N LEU A 271 6.22 -8.29 -2.35
CA LEU A 271 6.46 -6.87 -2.21
C LEU A 271 7.38 -6.30 -3.30
N SER A 272 7.23 -5.02 -3.59
CA SER A 272 8.05 -4.28 -4.55
C SER A 272 9.46 -4.00 -4.01
N ARG A 273 10.35 -3.55 -4.89
CA ARG A 273 11.58 -2.87 -4.47
C ARG A 273 11.24 -1.60 -3.66
N ALA A 274 12.16 -1.18 -2.81
CA ALA A 274 12.11 0.07 -2.06
C ALA A 274 12.52 1.25 -2.94
N LYS A 275 11.66 2.27 -3.02
CA LYS A 275 11.91 3.50 -3.80
C LYS A 275 11.77 4.73 -2.94
N LEU A 276 12.60 5.74 -3.18
CA LEU A 276 12.53 7.02 -2.49
C LEU A 276 11.24 7.77 -2.82
N VAL A 277 10.64 8.42 -1.82
CA VAL A 277 9.64 9.46 -2.07
C VAL A 277 10.37 10.75 -2.43
N THR A 278 9.85 11.50 -3.41
CA THR A 278 10.43 12.78 -3.83
C THR A 278 9.42 13.91 -3.71
N ASN A 279 9.85 15.15 -3.97
CA ASN A 279 8.96 16.32 -3.98
C ASN A 279 7.92 16.29 -5.12
N GLN A 280 8.07 15.36 -6.07
CA GLN A 280 7.12 15.14 -7.16
C GLN A 280 6.36 13.85 -6.92
N TRP A 281 5.15 13.76 -7.47
CA TRP A 281 4.38 12.52 -7.44
C TRP A 281 5.17 11.37 -8.08
N ARG A 282 5.30 10.26 -7.35
CA ARG A 282 5.79 8.98 -7.84
C ARG A 282 4.74 7.91 -7.58
N THR A 283 4.60 6.97 -8.52
CA THR A 283 3.84 5.74 -8.30
C THR A 283 4.76 4.66 -7.78
N PHE A 284 4.28 3.84 -6.86
CA PHE A 284 4.93 2.68 -6.29
C PHE A 284 4.08 1.46 -6.61
N ASN A 285 4.64 0.50 -7.36
CA ASN A 285 3.89 -0.66 -7.84
C ASN A 285 4.47 -1.95 -7.28
N PHE A 286 3.59 -2.91 -7.00
CA PHE A 286 3.91 -4.32 -6.85
C PHE A 286 3.11 -5.10 -7.89
N VAL A 287 3.75 -6.03 -8.58
CA VAL A 287 3.07 -6.99 -9.45
C VAL A 287 3.72 -8.36 -9.35
N THR A 288 2.91 -9.42 -9.29
CA THR A 288 3.43 -10.80 -9.28
C THR A 288 4.06 -11.15 -10.63
N LEU A 289 5.40 -11.10 -10.70
CA LEU A 289 6.19 -11.22 -11.92
C LEU A 289 7.20 -12.37 -11.83
N ASN A 290 7.32 -13.20 -12.87
CA ASN A 290 8.23 -14.37 -12.87
C ASN A 290 9.71 -13.98 -12.82
N GLU A 291 10.04 -12.79 -13.31
CA GLU A 291 11.38 -12.21 -13.33
C GLU A 291 11.79 -11.63 -11.96
N ALA A 292 10.85 -11.46 -11.04
CA ALA A 292 11.12 -11.06 -9.66
C ALA A 292 11.90 -12.15 -8.90
N LYS A 293 12.42 -11.83 -7.72
CA LYS A 293 12.93 -12.85 -6.80
C LYS A 293 11.77 -13.70 -6.28
N ALA A 294 11.97 -15.01 -6.13
CA ALA A 294 10.98 -15.90 -5.53
C ALA A 294 11.45 -16.37 -4.14
N GLU A 295 10.58 -16.38 -3.15
CA GLU A 295 10.85 -17.06 -1.87
C GLU A 295 10.44 -18.53 -1.90
N VAL A 296 9.49 -18.88 -2.77
CA VAL A 296 9.04 -20.26 -3.01
C VAL A 296 9.24 -20.59 -4.48
N ALA A 297 9.91 -21.72 -4.76
CA ALA A 297 10.14 -22.20 -6.12
C ALA A 297 9.06 -23.22 -6.54
N PRO A 298 8.64 -23.25 -7.82
CA PRO A 298 8.98 -22.29 -8.86
C PRO A 298 8.31 -20.92 -8.62
N ASN A 299 8.82 -19.86 -9.23
CA ASN A 299 8.19 -18.55 -9.15
C ASN A 299 6.76 -18.61 -9.73
N LYS A 300 5.82 -17.91 -9.10
CA LYS A 300 4.39 -17.93 -9.43
C LYS A 300 3.89 -16.54 -9.77
N GLY A 301 4.39 -16.00 -10.86
CA GLY A 301 3.95 -14.73 -11.47
C GLY A 301 3.44 -14.93 -12.90
N ILE A 302 3.04 -13.83 -13.54
CA ILE A 302 3.03 -13.72 -15.00
C ILE A 302 4.43 -13.32 -15.48
N ASP A 303 4.76 -13.54 -16.75
CA ASP A 303 6.02 -13.03 -17.31
C ASP A 303 5.88 -11.59 -17.82
N ALA A 304 7.03 -10.94 -18.05
CA ALA A 304 7.08 -9.56 -18.50
C ALA A 304 6.50 -9.37 -19.92
N ALA A 305 6.47 -10.41 -20.75
CA ALA A 305 5.87 -10.32 -22.09
C ALA A 305 4.34 -10.30 -21.99
N GLU A 306 3.76 -11.14 -21.14
CA GLU A 306 2.33 -11.16 -20.84
C GLU A 306 1.89 -9.83 -20.22
N LEU A 307 2.64 -9.31 -19.24
CA LEU A 307 2.32 -8.03 -18.61
C LEU A 307 2.30 -6.87 -19.61
N ARG A 308 3.23 -6.85 -20.58
CA ARG A 308 3.24 -5.85 -21.67
C ARG A 308 2.05 -5.96 -22.60
N GLN A 309 1.57 -7.16 -22.87
CA GLN A 309 0.41 -7.39 -23.74
C GLN A 309 -0.91 -7.11 -23.03
N ASN A 310 -0.97 -7.27 -21.71
CA ASN A 310 -2.16 -7.11 -20.90
C ASN A 310 -1.84 -6.40 -19.58
N PRO A 311 -1.59 -5.08 -19.60
CA PRO A 311 -1.24 -4.35 -18.40
C PRO A 311 -2.45 -4.05 -17.52
N PRO A 312 -2.25 -3.89 -16.20
CA PRO A 312 -3.31 -3.44 -15.30
C PRO A 312 -3.70 -1.99 -15.59
N PRO A 313 -4.81 -1.50 -15.01
CA PRO A 313 -5.12 -0.08 -14.99
C PRO A 313 -3.98 0.73 -14.33
N LEU A 314 -3.31 1.59 -15.10
CA LEU A 314 -2.14 2.34 -14.65
C LEU A 314 -2.49 3.71 -14.04
N ASN A 315 -3.66 4.27 -14.37
CA ASN A 315 -4.15 5.57 -13.88
C ASN A 315 -5.27 5.39 -12.86
#